data_AF-A0A822GWH9-F1
#
_entry.id   AF-A0A822GWH9-F1
#
_cell.length_a   1.000
_cell.length_b   1.000
_cell.length_c   1.000
_cell.angle_alpha   90.00
_cell.angle_beta   90.00
_cell.angle_gamma   90.00
#
_symmetry.space_group_name_H-M   'P 1'
#
loop_
_entity.id
_entity.type
_entity.pdbx_description
1 polymer ?
#
loop_
_entity_poly.entity_id
_entity_poly.type
_entity_poly.pdbx_seq_one_letter_code
_entity_poly.pdbx_strand_id
1 'polypeptide(L)'
;STDELRFSEHDVGGYTPWANPDAYERYNPVDPVANWTQPILIILGARDYRVPDTQGISAFNALQRRAIHSRLLYFPNENHW
;
A
#
# COMPACT_ATOMS: atom_id res chain seq x y z
N SER A 1 -3.14 -17.90 7.90
CA SER A 1 -1.76 -18.07 7.42
C SER A 1 -0.92 -16.97 8.04
N THR A 2 0.20 -17.28 8.69
CA THR A 2 1.15 -16.30 9.25
C THR A 2 2.36 -16.07 8.32
N ASP A 3 2.36 -16.65 7.13
CA ASP A 3 3.47 -16.57 6.16
C ASP A 3 3.82 -15.13 5.77
N GLU A 4 2.83 -14.23 5.76
CA GLU A 4 3.04 -12.81 5.43
C GLU A 4 3.94 -12.08 6.45
N LEU A 5 3.99 -12.55 7.71
CA LEU A 5 4.87 -11.95 8.72
C LEU A 5 6.34 -12.15 8.35
N ARG A 6 6.66 -13.15 7.52
CA ARG A 6 8.03 -13.36 7.03
C ARG A 6 8.53 -12.13 6.26
N PHE A 7 7.69 -11.49 5.44
CA PHE A 7 8.12 -10.32 4.68
C PHE A 7 8.50 -9.17 5.62
N SER A 8 7.63 -8.86 6.57
CA SER A 8 7.83 -7.80 7.55
C SER A 8 8.99 -8.10 8.51
N GLU A 9 9.06 -9.32 9.05
CA GLU A 9 9.98 -9.63 10.14
C GLU A 9 11.33 -10.18 9.65
N HIS A 10 11.40 -10.89 8.54
CA HIS A 10 12.68 -11.40 8.01
C HIS A 10 13.27 -10.46 6.95
N ASP A 11 12.48 -10.03 5.97
CA ASP A 11 13.02 -9.31 4.80
C ASP A 11 13.26 -7.81 5.07
N VAL A 12 12.54 -7.21 6.04
CA VAL A 12 12.74 -5.81 6.50
C VAL A 12 13.74 -5.73 7.67
N GLY A 13 14.62 -6.73 7.83
CA GLY A 13 15.80 -6.65 8.68
C GLY A 13 15.79 -7.46 9.98
N GLY A 14 14.88 -8.42 10.14
CA GLY A 14 14.95 -9.39 11.24
C GLY A 14 14.20 -8.99 12.53
N TYR A 15 13.41 -7.92 12.52
CA TYR A 15 12.79 -7.35 13.72
C TYR A 15 11.32 -7.02 13.53
N THR A 16 10.58 -7.02 14.63
CA THR A 16 9.20 -6.55 14.68
C THR A 16 9.13 -5.03 14.56
N PRO A 17 7.99 -4.43 14.17
CA PRO A 17 7.87 -2.99 13.98
C PRO A 17 8.23 -2.15 15.22
N TRP A 18 7.98 -2.68 16.43
CA TRP A 18 8.31 -2.00 17.68
C TRP A 18 9.76 -2.17 18.12
N ALA A 19 10.47 -3.18 17.60
CA ALA A 19 11.87 -3.41 17.92
C ALA A 19 12.81 -2.61 16.99
N ASN A 20 12.40 -2.35 15.75
CA ASN A 20 13.15 -1.54 14.79
C ASN A 20 12.22 -0.72 13.88
N PRO A 21 11.59 0.36 14.40
CA PRO A 21 10.64 1.17 13.62
C PRO A 21 11.28 1.82 12.38
N ASP A 22 12.54 2.23 12.46
CA ASP A 22 13.26 2.88 11.35
C ASP A 22 13.39 1.98 10.13
N ALA A 23 13.52 0.66 10.33
CA ALA A 23 13.58 -0.29 9.23
C ALA A 23 12.26 -0.36 8.45
N TYR A 24 11.12 -0.24 9.14
CA TYR A 24 9.80 -0.22 8.53
C TYR A 24 9.52 1.13 7.85
N GLU A 25 9.89 2.23 8.51
CA GLU A 25 9.65 3.58 7.99
C GLU A 25 10.42 3.83 6.69
N ARG A 26 11.63 3.29 6.56
CA ARG A 26 12.42 3.37 5.31
C ARG A 26 11.66 2.93 4.06
N TYR A 27 10.75 1.97 4.20
CA TYR A 27 9.97 1.41 3.09
C TYR A 27 8.51 1.86 3.10
N ASN A 28 8.15 2.85 3.93
CA ASN A 28 6.80 3.40 3.98
C ASN A 28 6.46 4.13 2.66
N PRO A 29 5.48 3.65 1.88
CA PRO A 29 5.16 4.27 0.59
C PRO A 29 4.51 5.65 0.72
N VAL A 30 4.11 6.07 1.93
CA VAL A 30 3.56 7.40 2.20
C VAL A 30 4.62 8.50 2.01
N ASP A 31 5.87 8.24 2.36
CA ASP A 31 6.96 9.23 2.31
C ASP A 31 7.20 9.84 0.91
N PRO A 32 7.32 9.04 -0.17
CA PRO A 32 7.53 9.60 -1.50
C PRO A 32 6.24 10.10 -2.16
N VAL A 33 5.08 10.08 -1.49
CA VAL A 33 3.81 10.53 -2.09
C VAL A 33 3.91 11.95 -2.62
N ALA A 34 4.66 12.84 -1.97
CA ALA A 34 4.87 14.22 -2.43
C ALA A 34 5.67 14.33 -3.75
N ASN A 35 6.35 13.25 -4.16
CA ASN A 35 7.18 13.20 -5.36
C ASN A 35 6.47 12.58 -6.57
N TRP A 36 5.27 12.00 -6.39
CA TRP A 36 4.52 11.44 -7.52
C TRP A 36 4.18 12.53 -8.55
N THR A 37 4.27 12.23 -9.83
CA THR A 37 4.00 13.18 -10.92
C THR A 37 3.33 12.54 -12.12
N GLN A 38 3.50 11.23 -12.30
CA GLN A 38 3.03 10.51 -13.46
C GLN A 38 1.59 10.05 -13.30
N PRO A 39 0.85 9.86 -14.42
CA PRO A 39 -0.47 9.27 -14.35
C PRO A 39 -0.46 7.86 -13.75
N ILE A 40 -1.40 7.57 -12.85
CA ILE A 40 -1.43 6.29 -12.11
C ILE A 40 -2.83 5.64 -12.19
N LEU A 41 -2.84 4.34 -12.49
CA LEU A 41 -4.03 3.49 -12.37
C LEU A 41 -3.91 2.68 -11.07
N ILE A 42 -4.94 2.75 -10.23
CA ILE A 42 -5.07 1.94 -9.02
C ILE A 42 -6.13 0.86 -9.27
N ILE A 43 -5.80 -0.39 -8.95
CA ILE A 43 -6.69 -1.55 -9.11
C ILE A 43 -6.88 -2.19 -7.75
N LEU A 44 -8.12 -2.42 -7.32
CA LEU A 44 -8.44 -2.95 -5.99
C LEU A 44 -9.54 -4.02 -6.05
N GLY A 45 -9.44 -5.02 -5.16
CA GLY A 45 -10.51 -5.96 -4.83
C GLY A 45 -11.10 -5.65 -3.45
N ALA A 46 -12.43 -5.54 -3.34
CA ALA A 46 -13.09 -5.20 -2.08
C ALA A 46 -12.99 -6.30 -1.01
N ARG A 47 -12.69 -7.53 -1.42
CA ARG A 47 -12.55 -8.70 -0.53
C ARG A 47 -11.08 -9.10 -0.38
N ASP A 48 -10.16 -8.17 -0.61
CA ASP A 48 -8.76 -8.37 -0.30
C ASP A 48 -8.52 -8.22 1.21
N TYR A 49 -8.41 -9.35 1.89
CA TYR A 49 -8.12 -9.41 3.32
C TYR A 49 -6.61 -9.46 3.63
N ARG A 50 -5.74 -9.46 2.61
CA ARG A 50 -4.28 -9.36 2.77
C ARG A 50 -3.83 -7.90 2.72
N VAL A 51 -4.35 -7.14 1.76
CA VAL A 51 -4.11 -5.70 1.61
C VAL A 51 -5.47 -5.00 1.55
N PRO A 52 -5.97 -4.43 2.66
CA PRO A 52 -7.27 -3.79 2.70
C PRO A 52 -7.41 -2.69 1.65
N ASP A 53 -8.56 -2.67 0.96
CA ASP A 53 -8.86 -1.73 -0.13
C ASP A 53 -8.70 -0.25 0.27
N THR A 54 -8.89 0.05 1.55
CA THR A 54 -8.63 1.38 2.14
C THR A 54 -7.23 1.91 1.85
N GLN A 55 -6.20 1.05 1.74
CA GLN A 55 -4.85 1.48 1.40
C GLN A 55 -4.80 2.06 -0.02
N GLY A 56 -5.37 1.36 -1.00
CA GLY A 56 -5.45 1.87 -2.37
C GLY A 56 -6.35 3.09 -2.53
N ILE A 57 -7.47 3.14 -1.80
CA ILE A 57 -8.35 4.30 -1.76
C ILE A 57 -7.61 5.53 -1.20
N SER A 58 -6.78 5.35 -0.16
CA SER A 58 -5.96 6.44 0.39
C SER A 58 -4.95 6.99 -0.62
N ALA A 59 -4.29 6.10 -1.38
CA ALA A 59 -3.37 6.49 -2.45
C ALA A 59 -4.10 7.21 -3.60
N PHE A 60 -5.31 6.75 -3.98
CA PHE A 60 -6.13 7.43 -4.97
C PHE A 60 -6.50 8.84 -4.53
N ASN A 61 -6.94 9.00 -3.29
CA ASN A 61 -7.25 10.32 -2.73
C ASN A 61 -6.02 11.24 -2.71
N ALA A 62 -4.83 10.73 -2.42
CA ALA A 62 -3.60 11.51 -2.49
C ALA A 62 -3.31 12.00 -3.92
N LEU A 63 -3.52 11.16 -4.95
CA LEU A 63 -3.38 11.53 -6.36
C LEU A 63 -4.39 12.63 -6.74
N GLN A 64 -5.66 12.47 -6.33
CA GLN A 64 -6.71 13.46 -6.58
C GLN A 64 -6.36 14.82 -5.95
N ARG A 65 -5.89 14.84 -4.70
CA ARG A 65 -5.48 16.07 -4.00
C ARG A 65 -4.31 16.79 -4.64
N ARG A 66 -3.46 16.05 -5.37
CA ARG A 66 -2.30 16.59 -6.08
C ARG A 66 -2.57 16.89 -7.56
N ALA A 67 -3.83 16.76 -7.99
CA ALA A 67 -4.26 16.94 -9.38
C ALA A 67 -3.48 16.06 -10.38
N ILE A 68 -3.05 14.86 -9.95
CA ILE A 68 -2.38 13.89 -10.81
C ILE A 68 -3.44 13.07 -11.55
N HIS A 69 -3.33 13.01 -12.87
CA HIS A 69 -4.25 12.22 -13.69
C HIS A 69 -4.26 10.76 -13.22
N SER A 70 -5.39 10.31 -12.69
CA SER A 70 -5.47 9.00 -12.07
C SER A 70 -6.81 8.34 -12.32
N ARG A 71 -6.80 7.01 -12.34
CA ARG A 71 -8.00 6.18 -12.49
C ARG A 71 -8.04 5.12 -11.39
N LEU A 72 -9.25 4.77 -10.97
CA LEU A 72 -9.52 3.69 -10.03
C LEU A 72 -10.35 2.62 -10.73
N LEU A 73 -9.86 1.39 -10.73
CA LEU A 73 -10.60 0.20 -11.13
C LEU A 73 -10.89 -0.63 -9.87
N TYR A 74 -12.17 -0.74 -9.52
CA TYR A 74 -12.61 -1.35 -8.28
C TYR A 74 -13.47 -2.59 -8.55
N PHE A 75 -13.04 -3.74 -8.04
CA PHE A 75 -13.74 -5.00 -8.17
C PHE A 75 -14.45 -5.36 -6.85
N PRO A 76 -15.77 -5.14 -6.73
CA PRO A 76 -16.50 -5.29 -5.47
C PRO A 76 -16.61 -6.75 -4.98
N ASN A 77 -16.34 -7.71 -5.85
CA ASN A 77 -16.50 -9.14 -5.56
C ASN A 77 -15.18 -9.92 -5.56
N GLU A 78 -14.07 -9.31 -5.98
CA GLU A 78 -12.75 -9.96 -6.07
C GLU A 78 -11.94 -9.80 -4.78
N ASN A 79 -10.99 -10.72 -4.60
CA ASN A 79 -10.06 -10.77 -3.48
C ASN A 79 -8.63 -10.39 -3.93
N HIS A 80 -7.61 -10.96 -3.31
CA HIS A 80 -6.20 -10.64 -3.58
C HIS A 80 -5.63 -11.25 -4.88
N TRP A 81 -6.40 -12.01 -5.65
CA TRP A 81 -5.92 -12.76 -6.83
C TRP A 81 -6.66 -12.38 -8.11
#